data_AF-A0A6L3AAZ7-F1
#
_entry.id   AF-A0A6L3AAZ7-F1
#
_cell.length_a   1.000
_cell.length_b   1.000
_cell.length_c   1.000
_cell.angle_alpha   90.00
_cell.angle_beta   90.00
_cell.angle_gamma   90.00
#
_symmetry.space_group_name_H-M   'P 1'
#
loop_
_entity.id
_entity.type
_entity.pdbx_description
1 polymer ?
#
loop_
_entity_poly.entity_id
_entity_poly.type
_entity_poly.pdbx_seq_one_letter_code
_entity_poly.pdbx_strand_id
1 'polypeptide(L)'
;MALRRPEDGRISPGRECLPSAGGKGGWGRDRSRLCSCGGSSREPADGPGGCSPVGTRAGVSNGRQATPAGIAERLLGWTAAGVANTADSDNATSRNIAGHMTEAIVGLPGASSAPTNPGRELEVQTAGYLESRLHQLDPQGMWHVNSGYAISRFAQYRHLEDIRRIVAEDESGTLKEFVGGDYIIAPDVVAWRDSDALPTLHAAVACKWTIRSDRVQNIRHEAVVLLRHRRGHAPHIVVVTPEPLPSRLASIARGTGEVDCTYHIALDALRKAVADHGTKEQRTVLAELLAHRRLADVSELPSALLS
;
A
#
# COMPACT_ATOMS: atom_id res chain seq x y z
N MET A 1 60.30 -11.85 39.31
CA MET A 1 59.99 -13.22 38.81
C MET A 1 59.43 -13.06 37.41
N ALA A 2 60.16 -13.55 36.43
CA ALA A 2 60.03 -13.20 35.01
C ALA A 2 59.34 -14.31 34.21
N LEU A 3 58.91 -13.95 32.97
CA LEU A 3 58.63 -14.81 31.80
C LEU A 3 57.26 -15.54 31.82
N ARG A 4 56.46 -15.66 30.74
CA ARG A 4 56.65 -15.49 29.28
C ARG A 4 55.26 -15.44 28.58
N ARG A 5 55.18 -14.77 27.42
CA ARG A 5 54.13 -14.96 26.40
C ARG A 5 54.44 -16.19 25.51
N PRO A 6 53.44 -16.73 24.79
CA PRO A 6 53.60 -17.11 23.37
C PRO A 6 52.44 -16.54 22.52
N GLU A 7 52.67 -15.74 21.48
CA GLU A 7 53.17 -16.01 20.12
C GLU A 7 52.08 -16.35 19.07
N ASP A 8 52.22 -15.64 17.95
CA ASP A 8 51.34 -15.49 16.80
C ASP A 8 51.22 -16.77 15.95
N GLY A 9 49.99 -17.16 15.61
CA GLY A 9 49.69 -18.19 14.62
C GLY A 9 49.10 -17.58 13.35
N ARG A 10 49.92 -17.36 12.32
CA ARG A 10 49.48 -17.07 10.95
C ARG A 10 48.74 -18.28 10.37
N ILE A 11 47.53 -18.07 9.83
CA ILE A 11 46.81 -19.06 9.02
C ILE A 11 46.87 -18.60 7.56
N SER A 12 47.52 -19.41 6.73
CA SER A 12 47.54 -19.28 5.27
C SER A 12 46.31 -19.96 4.65
N PRO A 13 45.76 -19.47 3.53
CA PRO A 13 44.58 -20.06 2.91
C PRO A 13 44.93 -21.31 2.09
N GLY A 14 44.32 -22.43 2.44
CA GLY A 14 44.35 -23.67 1.67
C GLY A 14 43.47 -23.56 0.42
N ARG A 15 44.07 -23.92 -0.73
CA ARG A 15 43.39 -24.16 -2.00
C ARG A 15 42.56 -25.43 -1.90
N GLU A 16 41.29 -25.37 -2.29
CA GLU A 16 40.54 -26.57 -2.68
C GLU A 16 40.21 -26.53 -4.17
N CYS A 17 40.52 -27.65 -4.81
CA CYS A 17 40.42 -27.92 -6.23
C CYS A 17 38.99 -28.34 -6.60
N LEU A 18 38.50 -27.74 -7.69
CA LEU A 18 37.32 -28.19 -8.44
C LEU A 18 37.56 -29.57 -9.09
N PRO A 19 36.56 -30.45 -9.15
CA PRO A 19 36.58 -31.59 -10.06
C PRO A 19 36.08 -31.19 -11.46
N SER A 20 36.79 -31.70 -12.45
CA SER A 20 36.54 -31.61 -13.88
C SER A 20 35.46 -32.59 -14.34
N ALA A 21 34.60 -32.15 -15.27
CA ALA A 21 33.78 -33.02 -16.10
C ALA A 21 33.91 -32.59 -17.56
N GLY A 22 34.41 -33.49 -18.40
CA GLY A 22 34.63 -33.28 -19.81
C GLY A 22 33.40 -33.61 -20.67
N GLY A 23 33.20 -32.78 -21.70
CA GLY A 23 32.85 -33.16 -23.09
C GLY A 23 31.48 -33.77 -23.39
N LYS A 24 30.65 -33.05 -24.17
CA LYS A 24 30.58 -33.10 -25.66
C LYS A 24 29.26 -32.52 -26.19
N GLY A 25 29.35 -31.82 -27.33
CA GLY A 25 28.24 -31.43 -28.22
C GLY A 25 27.82 -29.95 -28.04
N GLY A 26 27.97 -29.01 -28.95
CA GLY A 26 28.28 -29.05 -30.38
C GLY A 26 27.13 -28.45 -31.17
N TRP A 27 27.11 -27.13 -31.40
CA TRP A 27 26.31 -26.48 -32.46
C TRP A 27 27.01 -25.23 -33.01
N GLY A 28 27.39 -25.33 -34.29
CA GLY A 28 27.11 -24.35 -35.34
C GLY A 28 27.50 -22.88 -35.15
N ARG A 29 28.54 -22.47 -35.87
CA ARG A 29 28.82 -21.09 -36.26
C ARG A 29 27.73 -20.60 -37.23
N ASP A 30 27.32 -19.34 -37.12
CA ASP A 30 27.30 -18.49 -38.31
C ASP A 30 27.58 -17.02 -37.97
N ARG A 31 28.40 -16.42 -38.83
CA ARG A 31 28.82 -15.02 -38.82
C ARG A 31 27.89 -14.27 -39.77
N SER A 32 27.47 -13.08 -39.38
CA SER A 32 27.41 -11.86 -40.21
C SER A 32 26.19 -11.01 -39.85
N ARG A 33 26.47 -9.83 -39.30
CA ARG A 33 26.11 -8.55 -39.93
C ARG A 33 26.68 -7.42 -39.09
N LEU A 34 27.74 -6.84 -39.64
CA LEU A 34 28.19 -5.49 -39.35
C LEU A 34 27.08 -4.50 -39.73
N CYS A 35 26.84 -3.52 -38.87
CA CYS A 35 26.54 -2.16 -39.32
C CYS A 35 27.04 -1.18 -38.25
N SER A 36 27.88 -0.27 -38.72
CA SER A 36 28.66 0.69 -37.97
C SER A 36 28.20 2.11 -38.29
N CYS A 37 28.19 2.94 -37.25
CA CYS A 37 28.52 4.37 -37.22
C CYS A 37 27.57 5.40 -37.87
N GLY A 38 27.28 6.44 -37.08
CA GLY A 38 26.80 7.74 -37.54
C GLY A 38 26.45 8.66 -36.37
N GLY A 39 27.45 9.29 -35.75
CA GLY A 39 27.27 10.26 -34.69
C GLY A 39 26.87 11.65 -35.20
N SER A 40 26.26 12.45 -34.33
CA SER A 40 26.29 13.92 -34.39
C SER A 40 25.92 14.48 -33.02
N SER A 41 26.93 15.03 -32.37
CA SER A 41 26.89 15.92 -31.21
C SER A 41 26.10 17.21 -31.49
N ARG A 42 25.40 17.71 -30.48
CA ARG A 42 25.09 19.14 -30.24
C ARG A 42 24.46 19.31 -28.85
N GLU A 43 25.25 19.81 -27.91
CA GLU A 43 24.77 20.52 -26.72
C GLU A 43 24.19 21.89 -27.13
N PRO A 44 23.29 22.46 -26.30
CA PRO A 44 23.62 23.78 -25.77
C PRO A 44 23.22 24.02 -24.31
N ALA A 45 24.19 24.55 -23.56
CA ALA A 45 24.13 25.58 -22.51
C ALA A 45 22.84 25.76 -21.66
N ASP A 46 22.95 25.37 -20.38
CA ASP A 46 22.05 25.78 -19.30
C ASP A 46 22.57 27.03 -18.56
N GLY A 47 21.68 27.99 -18.34
CA GLY A 47 21.80 29.14 -17.43
C GLY A 47 20.42 29.41 -16.79
N PRO A 48 20.35 30.01 -15.58
CA PRO A 48 19.42 29.56 -14.54
C PRO A 48 18.02 30.18 -14.67
N GLY A 49 17.03 29.34 -14.99
CA GLY A 49 15.61 29.69 -14.95
C GLY A 49 14.96 29.22 -13.65
N GLY A 50 14.43 30.17 -12.87
CA GLY A 50 13.73 29.89 -11.62
C GLY A 50 12.47 29.05 -11.82
N CYS A 51 12.42 27.89 -11.17
CA CYS A 51 11.23 27.06 -11.10
C CYS A 51 10.24 27.62 -10.08
N SER A 52 9.22 28.34 -10.57
CA SER A 52 7.95 28.47 -9.87
C SER A 52 7.18 27.15 -9.98
N PRO A 53 6.46 26.68 -8.94
CA PRO A 53 5.73 25.44 -9.03
C PRO A 53 4.50 25.63 -9.91
N VAL A 54 4.53 25.01 -11.09
CA VAL A 54 3.36 24.90 -11.98
C VAL A 54 2.31 24.04 -11.27
N GLY A 55 1.20 24.68 -10.90
CA GLY A 55 0.03 24.01 -10.38
C GLY A 55 -0.60 23.13 -11.46
N THR A 56 -0.39 21.83 -11.36
CA THR A 56 -1.12 20.85 -12.16
C THR A 56 -2.55 20.76 -11.63
N ARG A 57 -3.48 21.53 -12.22
CA ARG A 57 -4.92 21.27 -12.08
C ARG A 57 -5.21 19.92 -12.74
N ALA A 58 -5.31 18.87 -11.93
CA ALA A 58 -5.91 17.62 -12.36
C ALA A 58 -7.37 17.90 -12.74
N GLY A 59 -7.78 17.42 -13.90
CA GLY A 59 -9.13 17.60 -14.44
C GLY A 59 -10.18 17.09 -13.48
N VAL A 60 -11.14 17.95 -13.16
CA VAL A 60 -12.37 17.59 -12.43
C VAL A 60 -13.18 16.68 -13.36
N SER A 61 -13.14 15.38 -13.11
CA SER A 61 -14.11 14.47 -13.69
C SER A 61 -15.45 14.65 -12.97
N ASN A 62 -16.50 14.77 -13.77
CA ASN A 62 -17.91 14.96 -13.43
C ASN A 62 -18.41 14.32 -12.11
N GLY A 63 -18.46 15.10 -11.04
CA GLY A 63 -19.71 15.49 -10.35
C GLY A 63 -20.65 14.47 -9.68
N ARG A 64 -20.34 13.16 -9.59
CA ARG A 64 -21.05 12.28 -8.62
C ARG A 64 -20.30 12.32 -7.30
N GLN A 65 -20.91 12.93 -6.27
CA GLN A 65 -20.40 12.83 -4.90
C GLN A 65 -20.13 11.37 -4.58
N ALA A 66 -18.91 11.05 -4.18
CA ALA A 66 -18.58 9.72 -3.74
C ALA A 66 -19.38 9.45 -2.45
N THR A 67 -20.36 8.57 -2.53
CA THR A 67 -21.05 8.00 -1.38
C THR A 67 -20.39 6.67 -1.03
N PRO A 68 -20.54 6.15 0.20
CA PRO A 68 -20.04 4.82 0.57
C PRO A 68 -20.56 3.74 -0.39
N ALA A 69 -21.86 3.78 -0.70
CA ALA A 69 -22.50 2.90 -1.68
C ALA A 69 -21.86 3.06 -3.08
N GLY A 70 -21.57 4.30 -3.49
CA GLY A 70 -20.94 4.59 -4.77
C GLY A 70 -19.51 4.04 -4.92
N ILE A 71 -18.76 3.87 -3.82
CA ILE A 71 -17.44 3.22 -3.86
C ILE A 71 -17.60 1.74 -4.22
N ALA A 72 -18.47 1.02 -3.53
CA ALA A 72 -18.70 -0.39 -3.78
C ALA A 72 -19.26 -0.65 -5.18
N GLU A 73 -20.23 0.15 -5.64
CA GLU A 73 -20.83 0.05 -6.98
C GLU A 73 -19.81 0.20 -8.12
N ARG A 74 -18.79 1.05 -7.94
CA ARG A 74 -17.75 1.28 -8.96
C ARG A 74 -16.64 0.24 -8.94
N LEU A 75 -16.46 -0.45 -7.82
CA LEU A 75 -15.35 -1.36 -7.60
C LEU A 75 -15.74 -2.83 -7.75
N LEU A 76 -16.92 -3.21 -7.26
CA LEU A 76 -17.40 -4.58 -7.33
C LEU A 76 -17.96 -4.88 -8.71
N GLY A 77 -17.65 -6.07 -9.22
CA GLY A 77 -18.10 -6.48 -10.54
C GLY A 77 -17.78 -7.93 -10.84
N TRP A 78 -18.21 -8.36 -12.02
CA TRP A 78 -18.05 -9.72 -12.49
C TRP A 78 -16.92 -9.81 -13.51
N THR A 79 -16.16 -10.90 -13.43
CA THR A 79 -15.21 -11.30 -14.47
C THR A 79 -15.94 -11.94 -15.65
N ALA A 80 -15.27 -12.08 -16.80
CA ALA A 80 -15.84 -12.77 -17.96
C ALA A 80 -16.25 -14.23 -17.68
N ALA A 81 -15.65 -14.86 -16.65
CA ALA A 81 -15.99 -16.21 -16.19
C ALA A 81 -17.18 -16.24 -15.22
N GLY A 82 -17.84 -15.11 -14.95
CA GLY A 82 -18.96 -15.02 -14.02
C GLY A 82 -18.56 -15.10 -12.53
N VAL A 83 -17.27 -14.98 -12.21
CA VAL A 83 -16.76 -14.96 -10.84
C VAL A 83 -16.61 -13.51 -10.37
N ALA A 84 -17.01 -13.22 -9.13
CA ALA A 84 -16.83 -11.90 -8.52
C ALA A 84 -15.34 -11.54 -8.44
N ASN A 85 -15.00 -10.27 -8.73
CA ASN A 85 -13.61 -9.79 -8.80
C ASN A 85 -12.87 -9.67 -7.46
N THR A 86 -13.58 -9.84 -6.34
CA THR A 86 -13.01 -9.91 -4.99
C THR A 86 -12.80 -11.35 -4.52
N ALA A 87 -13.32 -12.34 -5.25
CA ALA A 87 -13.23 -13.74 -4.88
C ALA A 87 -11.80 -14.29 -5.02
N ASP A 88 -11.44 -15.19 -4.11
CA ASP A 88 -10.38 -16.16 -4.37
C ASP A 88 -10.94 -17.34 -5.17
N SER A 89 -10.48 -17.49 -6.41
CA SER A 89 -10.96 -18.52 -7.34
C SER A 89 -10.78 -19.93 -6.82
N ASP A 90 -9.78 -20.17 -5.97
CA ASP A 90 -9.44 -21.51 -5.48
C ASP A 90 -10.17 -21.85 -4.17
N ASN A 91 -10.95 -20.91 -3.63
CA ASN A 91 -11.67 -21.08 -2.38
C ASN A 91 -13.19 -20.98 -2.60
N ALA A 92 -13.89 -22.12 -2.51
CA ALA A 92 -15.33 -22.19 -2.74
C ALA A 92 -16.14 -21.24 -1.83
N THR A 93 -15.79 -21.16 -0.55
CA THR A 93 -16.44 -20.25 0.40
C THR A 93 -16.20 -18.79 0.04
N SER A 94 -14.99 -18.44 -0.41
CA SER A 94 -14.68 -17.11 -0.91
C SER A 94 -15.53 -16.74 -2.12
N ARG A 95 -15.63 -17.65 -3.10
CA ARG A 95 -16.47 -17.43 -4.30
C ARG A 95 -17.94 -17.20 -3.94
N ASN A 96 -18.49 -17.99 -3.01
CA ASN A 96 -19.88 -17.84 -2.60
C ASN A 96 -20.11 -16.50 -1.89
N ILE A 97 -19.29 -16.16 -0.90
CA ILE A 97 -19.43 -14.89 -0.17
C ILE A 97 -19.24 -13.70 -1.10
N ALA A 98 -18.17 -13.68 -1.90
CA ALA A 98 -17.88 -12.62 -2.85
C ALA A 98 -18.98 -12.49 -3.90
N GLY A 99 -19.49 -13.61 -4.42
CA GLY A 99 -20.59 -13.65 -5.38
C GLY A 99 -21.84 -12.97 -4.83
N HIS A 100 -22.30 -13.38 -3.65
CA HIS A 100 -23.48 -12.79 -3.01
C HIS A 100 -23.28 -11.32 -2.62
N MET A 101 -22.06 -10.96 -2.21
CA MET A 101 -21.72 -9.57 -1.92
C MET A 101 -21.78 -8.70 -3.17
N THR A 102 -21.18 -9.15 -4.28
CA THR A 102 -21.21 -8.45 -5.57
C THR A 102 -22.62 -8.38 -6.12
N GLU A 103 -23.38 -9.48 -6.08
CA GLU A 103 -24.78 -9.51 -6.53
C GLU A 103 -25.65 -8.51 -5.78
N ALA A 104 -25.48 -8.39 -4.47
CA ALA A 104 -26.24 -7.45 -3.65
C ALA A 104 -25.96 -5.97 -3.99
N ILE A 105 -24.79 -5.65 -4.55
CA ILE A 105 -24.38 -4.27 -4.85
C ILE A 105 -24.62 -3.92 -6.32
N VAL A 106 -24.23 -4.80 -7.25
CA VAL A 106 -24.24 -4.50 -8.69
C VAL A 106 -25.15 -5.44 -9.50
N GLY A 107 -25.84 -6.37 -8.86
CA GLY A 107 -26.71 -7.34 -9.53
C GLY A 107 -25.98 -8.57 -10.08
N LEU A 108 -26.72 -9.42 -10.80
CA LEU A 108 -26.24 -10.70 -11.34
C LEU A 108 -25.08 -10.57 -12.35
N PRO A 109 -24.35 -11.68 -12.62
CA PRO A 109 -23.29 -11.70 -13.63
C PRO A 109 -23.72 -11.06 -14.97
N GLY A 110 -22.90 -10.12 -15.46
CA GLY A 110 -23.19 -9.34 -16.67
C GLY A 110 -23.80 -7.96 -16.42
N ALA A 111 -24.27 -7.67 -15.20
CA ALA A 111 -24.81 -6.34 -14.86
C ALA A 111 -23.72 -5.27 -14.69
N SER A 112 -22.55 -5.64 -14.17
CA SER A 112 -21.38 -4.75 -14.03
C SER A 112 -20.08 -5.52 -14.23
N SER A 113 -19.16 -4.94 -15.01
CA SER A 113 -17.83 -5.52 -15.28
C SER A 113 -16.81 -5.06 -14.23
N ALA A 114 -15.94 -5.98 -13.81
CA ALA A 114 -14.82 -5.65 -12.95
C ALA A 114 -13.89 -4.58 -13.56
N PRO A 115 -13.40 -3.59 -12.78
CA PRO A 115 -12.42 -2.62 -13.26
C PRO A 115 -11.09 -3.29 -13.59
N THR A 116 -10.35 -2.74 -14.56
CA THR A 116 -9.08 -3.29 -15.04
C THR A 116 -8.00 -3.35 -13.96
N ASN A 117 -7.89 -2.31 -13.12
CA ASN A 117 -6.97 -2.27 -11.99
C ASN A 117 -7.74 -1.92 -10.71
N PRO A 118 -8.34 -2.93 -10.05
CA PRO A 118 -9.23 -2.69 -8.91
C PRO A 118 -8.49 -2.14 -7.69
N GLY A 119 -7.19 -2.44 -7.54
CA GLY A 119 -6.36 -1.90 -6.45
C GLY A 119 -6.17 -0.40 -6.60
N ARG A 120 -5.75 0.05 -7.79
CA ARG A 120 -5.60 1.48 -8.07
C ARG A 120 -6.94 2.22 -7.99
N GLU A 121 -8.00 1.62 -8.50
CA GLU A 121 -9.33 2.22 -8.43
C GLU A 121 -9.80 2.36 -6.98
N LEU A 122 -9.50 1.38 -6.11
CA LEU A 122 -9.82 1.47 -4.67
C LEU A 122 -9.15 2.69 -4.03
N GLU A 123 -7.89 2.96 -4.34
CA GLU A 123 -7.18 4.15 -3.84
C GLU A 123 -7.85 5.44 -4.30
N VAL A 124 -8.14 5.55 -5.60
CA VAL A 124 -8.76 6.74 -6.21
C VAL A 124 -10.15 6.99 -5.61
N GLN A 125 -10.97 5.95 -5.50
CA GLN A 125 -12.31 6.06 -4.94
C GLN A 125 -12.29 6.38 -3.45
N THR A 126 -11.35 5.81 -2.70
CA THR A 126 -11.19 6.09 -1.27
C THR A 126 -10.72 7.53 -1.05
N ALA A 127 -9.75 8.01 -1.81
CA ALA A 127 -9.27 9.38 -1.72
C ALA A 127 -10.37 10.41 -2.03
N GLY A 128 -11.07 10.24 -3.16
CA GLY A 128 -12.16 11.14 -3.54
C GLY A 128 -13.35 11.10 -2.58
N TYR A 129 -13.65 9.94 -2.01
CA TYR A 129 -14.64 9.79 -0.95
C TYR A 129 -14.27 10.58 0.31
N LEU A 130 -13.04 10.38 0.80
CA LEU A 130 -12.58 11.05 2.01
C LEU A 130 -12.50 12.56 1.83
N GLU A 131 -11.94 13.03 0.70
CA GLU A 131 -11.85 14.47 0.42
C GLU A 131 -13.23 15.12 0.45
N SER A 132 -14.17 14.57 -0.32
CA SER A 132 -15.55 15.10 -0.38
C SER A 132 -16.23 15.08 0.99
N ARG A 133 -16.04 14.02 1.79
CA ARG A 133 -16.75 13.89 3.07
C ARG A 133 -16.10 14.71 4.19
N LEU A 134 -14.79 14.84 4.22
CA LEU A 134 -14.09 15.68 5.18
C LEU A 134 -14.44 17.16 4.96
N HIS A 135 -14.50 17.65 3.71
CA HIS A 135 -14.97 19.01 3.42
C HIS A 135 -16.43 19.24 3.79
N GLN A 136 -17.28 18.22 3.68
CA GLN A 136 -18.69 18.33 4.07
C GLN A 136 -18.88 18.35 5.60
N LEU A 137 -18.10 17.55 6.33
CA LEU A 137 -18.21 17.42 7.78
C LEU A 137 -17.45 18.51 8.54
N ASP A 138 -16.33 18.98 8.00
CA ASP A 138 -15.52 20.07 8.53
C ASP A 138 -15.06 21.02 7.39
N PRO A 139 -15.93 21.95 6.97
CA PRO A 139 -15.63 22.88 5.89
C PRO A 139 -14.45 23.82 6.16
N GLN A 140 -14.10 24.04 7.43
CA GLN A 140 -13.05 24.97 7.85
C GLN A 140 -11.69 24.28 8.01
N GLY A 141 -11.65 22.94 8.01
CA GLY A 141 -10.45 22.18 8.33
C GLY A 141 -9.32 22.23 7.30
N MET A 142 -9.55 22.85 6.13
CA MET A 142 -8.62 22.90 4.99
C MET A 142 -8.03 21.52 4.68
N TRP A 143 -8.92 20.56 4.47
CA TRP A 143 -8.58 19.17 4.24
C TRP A 143 -8.05 18.95 2.83
N HIS A 144 -7.11 18.04 2.71
CA HIS A 144 -6.64 17.53 1.43
C HIS A 144 -6.43 16.03 1.55
N VAL A 145 -6.76 15.30 0.47
CA VAL A 145 -6.57 13.85 0.41
C VAL A 145 -5.96 13.47 -0.93
N ASN A 146 -4.91 12.66 -0.92
CA ASN A 146 -4.26 12.23 -2.16
C ASN A 146 -3.62 10.86 -2.01
N SER A 147 -3.36 10.21 -3.14
CA SER A 147 -2.65 8.93 -3.21
C SER A 147 -1.17 9.12 -3.51
N GLY A 148 -0.30 8.25 -2.97
CA GLY A 148 1.11 8.16 -3.37
C GLY A 148 2.00 9.32 -2.90
N TYR A 149 1.68 9.94 -1.77
CA TYR A 149 2.52 10.99 -1.16
C TYR A 149 3.46 10.39 -0.13
N ALA A 150 4.76 10.70 -0.25
CA ALA A 150 5.76 10.31 0.72
C ALA A 150 5.55 11.03 2.05
N ILE A 151 5.70 10.30 3.16
CA ILE A 151 5.45 10.85 4.50
C ILE A 151 6.42 11.98 4.86
N SER A 152 7.63 12.01 4.28
CA SER A 152 8.64 13.05 4.54
C SER A 152 8.20 14.47 4.16
N ARG A 153 7.09 14.62 3.42
CA ARG A 153 6.48 15.92 3.12
C ARG A 153 5.73 16.55 4.30
N PHE A 154 5.40 15.77 5.32
CA PHE A 154 4.62 16.25 6.46
C PHE A 154 5.52 16.62 7.64
N ALA A 155 5.06 17.60 8.43
CA ALA A 155 5.81 18.14 9.57
C ALA A 155 6.33 17.05 10.52
N GLN A 156 5.52 16.02 10.80
CA GLN A 156 5.89 14.94 11.73
C GLN A 156 7.07 14.09 11.25
N TYR A 157 7.31 14.03 9.95
CA TYR A 157 8.26 13.11 9.32
C TYR A 157 9.32 13.81 8.46
N ARG A 158 9.32 15.15 8.44
CA ARG A 158 10.28 15.95 7.64
C ARG A 158 11.74 15.56 7.86
N HIS A 159 12.10 15.25 9.10
CA HIS A 159 13.45 14.82 9.48
C HIS A 159 13.92 13.54 8.77
N LEU A 160 13.01 12.73 8.22
CA LEU A 160 13.37 11.56 7.42
C LEU A 160 14.05 11.95 6.10
N GLU A 161 13.76 13.15 5.56
CA GLU A 161 14.47 13.67 4.40
C GLU A 161 15.92 14.04 4.75
N ASP A 162 16.16 14.54 5.96
CA ASP A 162 17.51 14.81 6.44
C ASP A 162 18.31 13.52 6.61
N ILE A 163 17.68 12.47 7.17
CA ILE A 163 18.30 11.13 7.27
C ILE A 163 18.62 10.60 5.87
N ARG A 164 17.70 10.74 4.91
CA ARG A 164 17.91 10.33 3.53
C ARG A 164 19.12 10.99 2.90
N ARG A 165 19.24 12.31 3.05
CA ARG A 165 20.38 13.07 2.53
C ARG A 165 21.68 12.58 3.13
N ILE A 166 21.76 12.45 4.46
CA ILE A 166 22.97 11.99 5.16
C ILE A 166 23.36 10.57 4.72
N VAL A 167 22.40 9.65 4.60
CA VAL A 167 22.66 8.28 4.13
C VAL A 167 23.13 8.27 2.67
N ALA A 168 22.62 9.16 1.83
CA ALA A 168 23.02 9.26 0.43
C ALA A 168 24.43 9.86 0.25
N GLU A 169 24.85 10.73 1.18
CA GLU A 169 26.18 11.37 1.18
C GLU A 169 27.27 10.46 1.79
N ASP A 170 26.89 9.36 2.45
CA ASP A 170 27.84 8.39 3.03
C ASP A 170 28.49 7.51 1.95
N GLU A 171 29.71 7.89 1.54
CA GLU A 171 30.52 7.14 0.59
C GLU A 171 30.89 5.73 1.08
N SER A 172 30.92 5.51 2.40
CA SER A 172 31.29 4.21 2.97
C SER A 172 30.21 3.15 2.82
N GLY A 173 28.96 3.55 2.57
CA GLY A 173 27.79 2.66 2.53
C GLY A 173 27.36 2.12 3.89
N THR A 174 28.14 2.35 4.94
CA THR A 174 27.92 1.86 6.31
C THR A 174 26.56 2.33 6.84
N LEU A 175 26.22 3.62 6.65
CA LEU A 175 24.96 4.16 7.15
C LEU A 175 23.76 3.52 6.46
N LYS A 176 23.87 3.20 5.17
CA LYS A 176 22.80 2.52 4.44
C LYS A 176 22.58 1.09 4.97
N GLU A 177 23.66 0.38 5.32
CA GLU A 177 23.59 -0.96 5.91
C GLU A 177 22.92 -0.96 7.30
N PHE A 178 23.25 0.03 8.15
CA PHE A 178 22.71 0.09 9.51
C PHE A 178 21.33 0.74 9.63
N VAL A 179 21.06 1.80 8.85
CA VAL A 179 19.79 2.54 8.90
C VAL A 179 18.71 1.85 8.06
N GLY A 180 19.11 1.13 7.00
CA GLY A 180 18.18 0.54 6.03
C GLY A 180 17.56 1.58 5.09
N GLY A 181 16.65 1.15 4.21
CA GLY A 181 15.96 2.02 3.25
C GLY A 181 14.45 2.19 3.48
N ASP A 182 13.87 1.41 4.39
CA ASP A 182 12.41 1.20 4.46
C ASP A 182 11.70 2.27 5.31
N TYR A 183 12.42 3.27 5.82
CA TYR A 183 11.84 4.35 6.63
C TYR A 183 11.07 5.39 5.79
N ILE A 184 11.30 5.45 4.48
CA ILE A 184 10.55 6.33 3.58
C ILE A 184 9.41 5.55 2.96
N ILE A 185 8.26 5.59 3.61
CA ILE A 185 7.04 4.99 3.10
C ILE A 185 6.17 6.04 2.39
N ALA A 186 5.37 5.58 1.44
CA ALA A 186 4.33 6.36 0.80
C ALA A 186 3.02 5.58 0.93
N PRO A 187 2.19 5.87 1.95
CA PRO A 187 0.91 5.23 2.12
C PRO A 187 0.05 5.37 0.87
N ASP A 188 -0.81 4.38 0.63
CA ASP A 188 -1.64 4.33 -0.58
C ASP A 188 -2.50 5.59 -0.72
N VAL A 189 -3.12 6.02 0.39
CA VAL A 189 -3.85 7.30 0.51
C VAL A 189 -3.44 8.00 1.79
N VAL A 190 -3.24 9.32 1.71
CA VAL A 190 -2.98 10.18 2.87
C VAL A 190 -4.01 11.31 2.93
N ALA A 191 -4.44 11.65 4.14
CA ALA A 191 -5.23 12.85 4.41
C ALA A 191 -4.43 13.77 5.31
N TRP A 192 -4.44 15.07 5.01
CA TRP A 192 -3.73 16.06 5.81
C TRP A 192 -4.55 17.34 5.93
N ARG A 193 -4.11 18.17 6.89
CA ARG A 193 -4.59 19.53 7.07
C ARG A 193 -3.46 20.50 6.80
N ASP A 194 -3.79 21.61 6.15
CA ASP A 194 -2.85 22.72 6.04
C ASP A 194 -2.60 23.34 7.41
N SER A 195 -1.38 23.82 7.60
CA SER A 195 -0.99 24.62 8.76
C SER A 195 -0.15 25.80 8.31
N ASP A 196 0.04 26.78 9.19
CA ASP A 196 0.80 28.00 8.90
C ASP A 196 2.28 27.74 8.54
N ALA A 197 2.80 26.53 8.77
CA ALA A 197 4.17 26.15 8.46
C ALA A 197 4.26 25.00 7.45
N LEU A 198 3.93 23.79 7.88
CA LEU A 198 4.02 22.57 7.07
C LEU A 198 2.78 21.71 7.29
N PRO A 199 2.28 21.02 6.25
CA PRO A 199 1.11 20.18 6.39
C PRO A 199 1.37 19.09 7.43
N THR A 200 0.34 18.80 8.23
CA THR A 200 0.38 17.72 9.24
C THR A 200 -0.39 16.53 8.69
N LEU A 201 0.29 15.39 8.60
CA LEU A 201 -0.34 14.13 8.20
C LEU A 201 -1.40 13.78 9.25
N HIS A 202 -2.65 13.74 8.82
CA HIS A 202 -3.78 13.46 9.70
C HIS A 202 -4.18 11.99 9.66
N ALA A 203 -4.13 11.38 8.47
CA ALA A 203 -4.40 9.95 8.30
C ALA A 203 -3.54 9.33 7.20
N ALA A 204 -3.15 8.08 7.42
CA ALA A 204 -2.58 7.18 6.44
C ALA A 204 -3.53 5.99 6.26
N VAL A 205 -3.97 5.77 5.03
CA VAL A 205 -4.99 4.78 4.66
C VAL A 205 -4.34 3.76 3.73
N ALA A 206 -4.19 2.53 4.20
CA ALA A 206 -3.74 1.41 3.37
C ALA A 206 -4.94 0.80 2.62
N CYS A 207 -4.96 0.95 1.29
CA CYS A 207 -6.02 0.46 0.42
C CYS A 207 -5.61 -0.88 -0.18
N LYS A 208 -6.12 -2.00 0.34
CA LYS A 208 -5.74 -3.33 -0.14
C LYS A 208 -6.94 -4.07 -0.71
N TRP A 209 -6.92 -4.29 -2.03
CA TRP A 209 -7.99 -5.00 -2.74
C TRP A 209 -8.24 -6.42 -2.21
N THR A 210 -7.16 -7.15 -1.93
CA THR A 210 -7.23 -8.51 -1.37
C THR A 210 -6.20 -8.65 -0.27
N ILE A 211 -6.59 -9.30 0.82
CA ILE A 211 -5.78 -9.46 2.02
C ILE A 211 -5.08 -10.82 1.97
N ARG A 212 -3.74 -10.78 2.00
CA ARG A 212 -2.86 -11.96 2.03
C ARG A 212 -1.79 -11.74 3.10
N SER A 213 -1.22 -12.83 3.63
CA SER A 213 -0.28 -12.76 4.75
C SER A 213 0.91 -11.83 4.49
N ASP A 214 1.51 -11.90 3.30
CA ASP A 214 2.60 -11.02 2.87
C ASP A 214 2.17 -9.54 2.85
N ARG A 215 1.00 -9.26 2.28
CA ARG A 215 0.46 -7.89 2.18
C ARG A 215 0.12 -7.30 3.54
N VAL A 216 -0.35 -8.13 4.46
CA VAL A 216 -0.61 -7.74 5.85
C VAL A 216 0.67 -7.36 6.56
N GLN A 217 1.77 -8.09 6.35
CA GLN A 217 3.06 -7.72 6.93
C GLN A 217 3.56 -6.38 6.39
N ASN A 218 3.36 -6.09 5.10
CA ASN A 218 3.72 -4.78 4.53
C ASN A 218 2.95 -3.64 5.21
N ILE A 219 1.63 -3.79 5.37
CA ILE A 219 0.81 -2.79 6.08
C ILE A 219 1.30 -2.58 7.52
N ARG A 220 1.57 -3.67 8.25
CA ARG A 220 2.06 -3.60 9.63
C ARG A 220 3.42 -2.93 9.71
N HIS A 221 4.31 -3.23 8.77
CA HIS A 221 5.62 -2.60 8.70
C HIS A 221 5.50 -1.09 8.48
N GLU A 222 4.71 -0.67 7.49
CA GLU A 222 4.43 0.74 7.21
C GLU A 222 3.83 1.46 8.43
N ALA A 223 2.85 0.84 9.09
CA ALA A 223 2.26 1.36 10.31
C ALA A 223 3.29 1.55 11.44
N VAL A 224 4.16 0.57 11.64
CA VAL A 224 5.24 0.64 12.63
C VAL A 224 6.23 1.76 12.30
N VAL A 225 6.54 1.99 11.02
CA VAL A 225 7.38 3.12 10.58
C VAL A 225 6.71 4.45 10.93
N LEU A 226 5.42 4.62 10.62
CA LEU A 226 4.66 5.82 10.99
C LEU A 226 4.68 6.07 12.49
N LEU A 227 4.49 5.03 13.30
CA LEU A 227 4.46 5.15 14.75
C LEU A 227 5.85 5.45 15.33
N ARG A 228 6.91 4.78 14.87
CA ARG A 228 8.26 4.92 15.44
C ARG A 228 8.92 6.24 15.08
N HIS A 229 8.70 6.73 13.87
CA HIS A 229 9.40 7.91 13.37
C HIS A 229 8.64 9.22 13.55
N ARG A 230 7.39 9.22 14.02
CA ARG A 230 6.65 10.48 14.18
C ARG A 230 7.33 11.43 15.19
N ARG A 231 7.33 12.72 14.87
CA ARG A 231 7.57 13.81 15.82
C ARG A 231 6.27 14.61 16.00
N GLY A 232 5.49 14.25 17.02
CA GLY A 232 4.18 14.84 17.31
C GLY A 232 3.08 13.79 17.42
N HIS A 233 1.83 14.23 17.20
CA HIS A 233 0.67 13.35 17.21
C HIS A 233 0.77 12.28 16.10
N ALA A 234 0.37 11.06 16.44
CA ALA A 234 0.26 9.99 15.47
C ALA A 234 -0.88 10.32 14.49
N PRO A 235 -0.68 10.11 13.18
CA PRO A 235 -1.81 10.09 12.25
C PRO A 235 -2.71 8.90 12.57
N HIS A 236 -3.97 8.95 12.11
CA HIS A 236 -4.79 7.74 12.04
C HIS A 236 -4.17 6.75 11.06
N ILE A 237 -4.07 5.49 11.43
CA ILE A 237 -3.51 4.42 10.60
C ILE A 237 -4.60 3.38 10.39
N VAL A 238 -5.19 3.38 9.19
CA VAL A 238 -6.39 2.59 8.90
C VAL A 238 -6.21 1.76 7.63
N VAL A 239 -7.04 0.73 7.46
CA VAL A 239 -7.05 -0.11 6.27
C VAL A 239 -8.42 -0.03 5.61
N VAL A 240 -8.48 0.09 4.28
CA VAL A 240 -9.71 0.00 3.50
C VAL A 240 -9.63 -1.19 2.55
N THR A 241 -10.66 -2.04 2.54
CA THR A 241 -10.64 -3.28 1.75
C THR A 241 -12.04 -3.78 1.38
N PRO A 242 -12.19 -4.49 0.24
CA PRO A 242 -13.37 -5.28 -0.10
C PRO A 242 -13.19 -6.79 0.17
N GLU A 243 -12.20 -7.21 0.96
CA GLU A 243 -11.88 -8.63 1.16
C GLU A 243 -13.10 -9.42 1.69
N PRO A 244 -13.54 -10.47 0.96
CA PRO A 244 -14.76 -11.20 1.30
C PRO A 244 -14.59 -12.19 2.46
N LEU A 245 -13.37 -12.62 2.81
CA LEU A 245 -13.18 -13.66 3.82
C LEU A 245 -12.93 -13.05 5.22
N PRO A 246 -13.80 -13.32 6.22
CA PRO A 246 -13.57 -12.86 7.59
C PRO A 246 -12.25 -13.31 8.20
N SER A 247 -11.77 -14.52 7.87
CA SER A 247 -10.47 -15.01 8.34
C SER A 247 -9.29 -14.18 7.83
N ARG A 248 -9.39 -13.64 6.60
CA ARG A 248 -8.38 -12.74 6.05
C ARG A 248 -8.51 -11.34 6.64
N LEU A 249 -9.72 -10.81 6.78
CA LEU A 249 -9.95 -9.56 7.51
C LEU A 249 -9.35 -9.62 8.92
N ALA A 250 -9.54 -10.74 9.63
CA ALA A 250 -8.97 -10.94 10.95
C ALA A 250 -7.44 -10.88 10.98
N SER A 251 -6.75 -11.30 9.92
CA SER A 251 -5.28 -11.26 9.88
C SER A 251 -4.71 -9.84 9.97
N ILE A 252 -5.45 -8.83 9.54
CA ILE A 252 -5.07 -7.41 9.70
C ILE A 252 -5.80 -6.76 10.88
N ALA A 253 -7.08 -7.07 11.09
CA ALA A 253 -7.91 -6.44 12.11
C ALA A 253 -7.56 -6.92 13.53
N ARG A 254 -7.19 -8.20 13.71
CA ARG A 254 -6.62 -8.71 14.97
C ARG A 254 -5.14 -8.31 15.02
N GLY A 255 -4.90 -7.11 15.52
CA GLY A 255 -3.58 -6.50 15.65
C GLY A 255 -3.38 -5.92 17.04
N THR A 256 -2.12 -5.62 17.36
CA THR A 256 -1.65 -5.13 18.67
C THR A 256 -1.54 -3.61 18.72
N GLY A 257 -2.30 -2.90 17.90
CA GLY A 257 -2.34 -1.44 17.86
C GLY A 257 -1.57 -0.81 16.70
N GLU A 258 -1.10 -1.58 15.72
CA GLU A 258 -0.48 -1.01 14.51
C GLU A 258 -1.51 -0.33 13.61
N VAL A 259 -2.72 -0.90 13.53
CA VAL A 259 -3.84 -0.36 12.75
C VAL A 259 -4.98 -0.05 13.70
N ASP A 260 -5.52 1.17 13.60
CA ASP A 260 -6.61 1.68 14.41
C ASP A 260 -7.90 0.88 14.13
N CYS A 261 -8.27 0.76 12.84
CA CYS A 261 -9.43 0.01 12.39
C CYS A 261 -9.30 -0.43 10.92
N THR A 262 -9.97 -1.54 10.57
CA THR A 262 -10.19 -1.94 9.18
C THR A 262 -11.59 -1.48 8.75
N TYR A 263 -11.70 -0.87 7.58
CA TYR A 263 -12.95 -0.41 6.99
C TYR A 263 -13.29 -1.22 5.76
N HIS A 264 -14.50 -1.76 5.74
CA HIS A 264 -15.00 -2.55 4.62
C HIS A 264 -15.89 -1.70 3.73
N ILE A 265 -15.70 -1.76 2.41
CA ILE A 265 -16.43 -0.89 1.47
C ILE A 265 -17.90 -1.30 1.26
N ALA A 266 -18.26 -2.53 1.63
CA ALA A 266 -19.60 -3.09 1.46
C ALA A 266 -19.98 -3.94 2.69
N LEU A 267 -19.85 -3.38 3.91
CA LEU A 267 -19.91 -4.19 5.14
C LEU A 267 -21.27 -4.90 5.32
N ASP A 268 -22.38 -4.22 5.01
CA ASP A 268 -23.71 -4.81 5.13
C ASP A 268 -23.94 -5.97 4.16
N ALA A 269 -23.41 -5.87 2.93
CA ALA A 269 -23.45 -6.96 1.97
C ALA A 269 -22.59 -8.14 2.42
N LEU A 270 -21.39 -7.86 2.97
CA LEU A 270 -20.54 -8.90 3.57
C LEU A 270 -21.25 -9.62 4.72
N ARG A 271 -21.89 -8.89 5.63
CA ARG A 271 -22.61 -9.46 6.79
C ARG A 271 -23.70 -10.43 6.35
N LYS A 272 -24.50 -10.06 5.36
CA LYS A 272 -25.54 -10.93 4.78
C LYS A 272 -24.92 -12.16 4.11
N ALA A 273 -23.92 -11.96 3.25
CA ALA A 273 -23.28 -13.04 2.52
C ALA A 273 -22.58 -14.06 3.46
N VAL A 274 -21.96 -13.60 4.55
CA VAL A 274 -21.34 -14.48 5.55
C VAL A 274 -22.37 -15.20 6.40
N ALA A 275 -23.53 -14.59 6.69
CA ALA A 275 -24.62 -15.26 7.38
C ALA A 275 -25.11 -16.47 6.58
N ASP A 276 -25.33 -16.28 5.29
CA ASP A 276 -25.92 -17.28 4.39
C ASP A 276 -24.91 -18.34 3.92
N HIS A 277 -23.69 -17.92 3.58
CA HIS A 277 -22.69 -18.77 2.89
C HIS A 277 -21.40 -19.00 3.66
N GLY A 278 -21.21 -18.31 4.79
CA GLY A 278 -20.00 -18.45 5.57
C GLY A 278 -19.93 -19.77 6.34
N THR A 279 -18.72 -20.20 6.69
CA THR A 279 -18.56 -21.28 7.67
C THR A 279 -18.91 -20.79 9.08
N LYS A 280 -19.06 -21.73 10.03
CA LYS A 280 -19.27 -21.37 11.44
C LYS A 280 -18.14 -20.48 11.96
N GLU A 281 -16.90 -20.81 11.60
CA GLU A 281 -15.70 -20.07 11.98
C GLU A 281 -15.73 -18.66 11.40
N GLN A 282 -16.11 -18.49 10.13
CA GLN A 282 -16.20 -17.17 9.50
C GLN A 282 -17.27 -16.29 10.13
N ARG A 283 -18.44 -16.84 10.47
CA ARG A 283 -19.47 -16.11 11.21
C ARG A 283 -18.97 -15.66 12.58
N THR A 284 -18.31 -16.55 13.32
CA THR A 284 -17.73 -16.23 14.62
C THR A 284 -16.67 -15.13 14.51
N VAL A 285 -15.76 -15.25 13.55
CA VAL A 285 -14.70 -14.26 13.31
C VAL A 285 -15.31 -12.90 12.96
N LEU A 286 -16.28 -12.85 12.04
CA LEU A 286 -16.90 -11.59 11.66
C LEU A 286 -17.61 -10.92 12.85
N ALA A 287 -18.36 -11.70 13.63
CA ALA A 287 -19.06 -11.19 14.81
C ALA A 287 -18.08 -10.61 15.85
N GLU A 288 -16.96 -11.29 16.08
CA GLU A 288 -15.89 -10.80 16.97
C GLU A 288 -15.31 -9.45 16.49
N LEU A 289 -14.94 -9.35 15.20
CA LEU A 289 -14.32 -8.13 14.66
C LEU A 289 -15.25 -6.92 14.78
N LEU A 290 -16.55 -7.12 14.54
CA LEU A 290 -17.58 -6.08 14.68
C LEU A 290 -17.77 -5.69 16.15
N ALA A 291 -17.89 -6.67 17.04
CA ALA A 291 -18.09 -6.43 18.47
C ALA A 291 -16.93 -5.65 19.09
N HIS A 292 -15.70 -5.93 18.66
CA HIS A 292 -14.49 -5.25 19.14
C HIS A 292 -14.19 -3.94 18.40
N ARG A 293 -15.07 -3.49 17.48
CA ARG A 293 -14.87 -2.31 16.63
C ARG A 293 -13.54 -2.32 15.85
N ARG A 294 -13.09 -3.51 15.47
CA ARG A 294 -11.88 -3.71 14.65
C ARG A 294 -12.18 -3.77 13.15
N LEU A 295 -13.45 -3.94 12.80
CA LEU A 295 -14.00 -3.84 11.46
C LEU A 295 -15.21 -2.89 11.49
N ALA A 296 -15.23 -1.89 10.60
CA ALA A 296 -16.32 -0.91 10.47
C ALA A 296 -16.67 -0.68 9.00
N ASP A 297 -17.81 -0.02 8.73
CA ASP A 297 -18.17 0.33 7.36
C ASP A 297 -17.40 1.57 6.90
N VAL A 298 -16.99 1.63 5.63
CA VAL A 298 -16.25 2.78 5.09
C VAL A 298 -17.00 4.11 5.26
N SER A 299 -18.33 4.08 5.39
CA SER A 299 -19.14 5.25 5.71
C SER A 299 -18.77 5.92 7.03
N GLU A 300 -18.25 5.17 8.00
CA GLU A 300 -17.87 5.67 9.32
C GLU A 300 -16.49 6.34 9.33
N LEU A 301 -15.64 6.02 8.35
CA LEU A 301 -14.25 6.48 8.31
C LEU A 301 -14.10 8.01 8.38
N PRO A 302 -14.81 8.84 7.60
CA PRO A 302 -14.63 10.30 7.67
C PRO A 302 -14.94 10.87 9.05
N SER A 303 -15.99 10.38 9.72
CA SER A 303 -16.33 10.81 11.08
C SER A 303 -15.29 10.36 12.10
N ALA A 304 -14.76 9.15 11.95
CA ALA A 304 -13.70 8.63 12.81
C ALA A 304 -12.38 9.39 12.65
N LEU A 305 -12.13 10.01 11.49
CA LEU A 305 -10.98 10.89 11.29
C LEU A 305 -11.17 12.28 11.93
N LEU A 306 -12.38 12.65 12.34
CA LEU A 306 -12.65 13.97 12.96
C LEU A 306 -12.75 13.91 14.48
N SER A 307 -12.79 12.72 15.07
CA SER A 307 -12.89 12.48 16.52
C SER A 307 -11.54 12.51 17.20
#